data_AF-A0A7S0U553-F1
#
_entry.id   AF-A0A7S0U553-F1
#
_cell.length_a   1.000
_cell.length_b   1.000
_cell.length_c   1.000
_cell.angle_alpha   90.00
_cell.angle_beta   90.00
_cell.angle_gamma   90.00
#
_symmetry.space_group_name_H-M   'P 1'
#
loop_
_entity.id
_entity.type
_entity.pdbx_description
1 polymer ?
#
loop_
_entity_poly.entity_id
_entity_poly.type
_entity_poly.pdbx_seq_one_letter_code
_entity_poly.pdbx_strand_id
1 'polypeptide(L)'
;VSGIIKLSAVMKLPENRKVYRGLGGLELPKPFVVADECGVRGGVEHAMMSTTLDRNVAVQYTGGKSIPTIFEIGVGAIDRGASVKFLSQYPGEEEILLPPLSYLEVVGPSRVEVEEDGTPMRVVTLKVNANVT
;
A
#
# COMPACT_ATOMS: atom_id res chain seq x y z
N VAL A 1 -3.74 18.74 13.01
CA VAL A 1 -2.37 18.18 12.80
C VAL A 1 -2.30 16.78 13.39
N SER A 2 -2.37 15.76 12.53
CA SER A 2 -2.37 14.33 12.89
C SER A 2 -0.99 13.85 13.37
N GLY A 3 -0.94 12.97 14.40
CA GLY A 3 0.30 12.40 14.93
C GLY A 3 1.08 11.55 13.90
N ILE A 4 0.36 10.92 12.96
CA ILE A 4 0.95 10.11 11.89
C ILE A 4 1.83 10.97 10.98
N ILE A 5 1.39 12.17 10.62
CA ILE A 5 2.16 13.09 9.74
C ILE A 5 3.45 13.52 10.41
N LYS A 6 3.44 13.75 11.73
CA LYS A 6 4.66 14.11 12.46
C LYS A 6 5.64 12.94 12.55
N LEU A 7 5.13 11.73 12.78
CA LEU A 7 5.96 10.53 12.85
C LEU A 7 6.50 10.12 11.47
N SER A 8 5.77 10.40 10.38
CA SER A 8 6.25 10.10 9.03
C SER A 8 7.49 10.93 8.65
N ALA A 9 7.62 12.15 9.17
CA ALA A 9 8.77 13.02 8.92
C ALA A 9 10.11 12.41 9.40
N VAL A 10 10.07 11.58 10.44
CA VAL A 10 11.25 10.91 11.03
C VAL A 10 11.40 9.46 10.59
N MET A 11 10.52 8.97 9.71
CA MET A 11 10.59 7.62 9.18
C MET A 11 11.83 7.45 8.28
N LYS A 12 12.63 6.43 8.59
CA LYS A 12 13.74 6.00 7.73
C LYS A 12 13.16 5.30 6.50
N LEU A 13 13.48 5.85 5.33
CA LEU A 13 12.98 5.33 4.06
C LEU A 13 13.59 3.95 3.77
N PRO A 14 12.78 2.98 3.30
CA PRO A 14 13.29 1.67 2.90
C PRO A 14 14.16 1.79 1.65
N GLU A 15 15.16 0.92 1.53
CA GLU A 15 16.14 0.96 0.45
C GLU A 15 15.48 0.83 -0.93
N ASN A 16 14.51 -0.08 -1.05
CA ASN A 16 13.74 -0.31 -2.27
C ASN A 16 12.66 0.75 -2.55
N ARG A 17 12.46 1.71 -1.64
CA ARG A 17 11.46 2.79 -1.73
C ARG A 17 10.02 2.29 -1.89
N LYS A 18 9.69 1.14 -1.29
CA LYS A 18 8.38 0.51 -1.40
C LYS A 18 7.82 0.13 -0.03
N VAL A 19 6.50 0.18 0.06
CA VAL A 19 5.70 -0.48 1.10
C VAL A 19 4.64 -1.35 0.45
N TYR A 20 4.20 -2.38 1.15
CA TYR A 20 3.31 -3.40 0.61
C TYR A 20 2.02 -3.49 1.42
N ARG A 21 0.91 -3.79 0.74
CA ARG A 21 -0.37 -4.09 1.39
C ARG A 21 -1.07 -5.25 0.68
N GLY A 22 -1.40 -6.29 1.45
CA GLY A 22 -2.24 -7.37 0.97
C GLY A 22 -3.71 -6.98 0.99
N LEU A 23 -4.43 -7.37 -0.05
CA LEU A 23 -5.88 -7.24 -0.15
C LEU A 23 -6.49 -8.62 -0.35
N GLY A 24 -7.24 -9.05 0.66
CA GLY A 24 -7.93 -10.33 0.66
C GLY A 24 -9.32 -10.27 0.03
N GLY A 25 -9.59 -11.12 -0.95
CA GLY A 25 -10.95 -11.45 -1.39
C GLY A 25 -11.77 -10.31 -2.03
N LEU A 26 -11.13 -9.22 -2.46
CA LEU A 26 -11.81 -8.06 -3.03
C LEU A 26 -11.50 -7.90 -4.51
N GLU A 27 -12.54 -7.67 -5.31
CA GLU A 27 -12.35 -7.09 -6.64
C GLU A 27 -11.99 -5.61 -6.49
N LEU A 28 -11.02 -5.16 -7.29
CA LEU A 28 -10.64 -3.76 -7.27
C LEU A 28 -11.79 -2.92 -7.83
N PRO A 29 -12.10 -1.77 -7.20
CA PRO A 29 -13.10 -0.85 -7.72
C PRO A 29 -12.78 -0.44 -9.16
N LYS A 30 -13.82 -0.17 -9.95
CA LYS A 30 -13.69 0.26 -11.36
C LYS A 30 -12.65 1.38 -11.57
N PRO A 31 -12.55 2.42 -10.71
CA PRO A 31 -11.53 3.46 -10.85
C PRO A 31 -10.07 2.98 -10.79
N PHE A 32 -9.78 1.81 -10.20
CA PHE A 32 -8.43 1.22 -10.20
C PHE A 32 -8.13 0.44 -11.49
N VAL A 33 -9.14 0.16 -12.31
CA VAL A 33 -9.02 -0.66 -13.53
C VAL A 33 -9.16 0.19 -14.79
N VAL A 34 -10.15 1.09 -14.82
CA VAL A 34 -10.50 1.94 -15.96
C VAL A 34 -10.11 3.37 -15.65
N ALA A 35 -9.34 3.98 -16.54
CA ALA A 35 -8.93 5.38 -16.40
C ALA A 35 -10.13 6.32 -16.53
N ASP A 36 -10.10 7.42 -15.77
CA ASP A 36 -11.06 8.50 -15.88
C ASP A 36 -10.79 9.41 -17.10
N GLU A 37 -11.54 10.50 -17.21
CA GLU A 37 -11.42 11.50 -18.29
C GLU A 37 -10.05 12.19 -18.32
N CYS A 38 -9.30 12.17 -17.22
CA CYS A 38 -7.95 12.70 -17.10
C CYS A 38 -6.87 11.63 -17.32
N GLY A 39 -7.26 10.39 -17.63
CA GLY A 39 -6.32 9.27 -17.83
C GLY A 39 -5.82 8.66 -16.52
N VAL A 40 -6.43 8.99 -15.38
CA VAL A 40 -5.99 8.55 -14.06
C VAL A 40 -6.76 7.32 -13.60
N ARG A 41 -6.06 6.39 -12.95
CA ARG A 41 -6.65 5.26 -12.23
C ARG A 41 -6.23 5.33 -10.78
N GLY A 42 -7.17 5.18 -9.87
CA GLY A 42 -6.87 5.34 -8.46
C GLY A 42 -8.09 5.61 -7.58
N GLY A 43 -7.81 6.00 -6.35
CA GLY A 43 -8.84 6.35 -5.39
C GLY A 43 -8.27 6.84 -4.07
N VAL A 44 -9.13 7.49 -3.28
CA VAL A 44 -8.80 7.94 -1.92
C VAL A 44 -9.08 6.81 -0.94
N GLU A 45 -8.12 6.51 -0.08
CA GLU A 45 -8.37 5.70 1.12
C GLU A 45 -8.82 6.62 2.25
N HIS A 46 -10.05 6.43 2.72
CA HIS A 46 -10.64 7.30 3.74
C HIS A 46 -10.10 6.99 5.14
N ALA A 47 -9.69 5.76 5.41
CA ALA A 47 -9.15 5.34 6.69
C ALA A 47 -7.61 5.44 6.72
N MET A 48 -7.01 5.19 7.89
CA MET A 48 -5.57 4.96 7.93
C MET A 48 -5.24 3.67 7.19
N MET A 49 -4.21 3.69 6.36
CA MET A 49 -3.84 2.53 5.56
C MET A 49 -2.60 1.86 6.13
N SER A 50 -2.81 0.68 6.68
CA SER A 50 -1.71 -0.16 7.16
C SER A 50 -0.95 -0.78 5.97
N THR A 51 0.37 -0.66 5.98
CA THR A 51 1.29 -1.24 5.00
C THR A 51 2.51 -1.80 5.73
N THR A 52 3.31 -2.62 5.06
CA THR A 52 4.50 -3.26 5.65
C THR A 52 5.71 -3.07 4.74
N LEU A 53 6.92 -3.08 5.34
CA LEU A 53 8.17 -3.15 4.59
C LEU A 53 8.45 -4.55 4.03
N ASP A 54 7.82 -5.59 4.56
CA ASP A 54 8.01 -6.99 4.15
C ASP A 54 6.85 -7.46 3.26
N ARG A 55 7.16 -7.77 2.00
CA ARG A 55 6.17 -8.29 1.04
C ARG A 55 5.55 -9.61 1.54
N ASN A 56 6.31 -10.46 2.23
CA ASN A 56 5.80 -11.75 2.72
C ASN A 56 4.74 -11.56 3.80
N VAL A 57 4.90 -10.54 4.66
CA VAL A 57 3.85 -10.14 5.61
C VAL A 57 2.61 -9.69 4.85
N ALA A 58 2.75 -8.87 3.79
CA ALA A 58 1.60 -8.46 2.99
C ALA A 58 0.85 -9.64 2.35
N VAL A 59 1.57 -10.65 1.84
CA VAL A 59 0.98 -11.88 1.26
C VAL A 59 0.08 -12.63 2.25
N GLN A 60 0.46 -12.67 3.53
CA GLN A 60 -0.36 -13.32 4.58
C GLN A 60 -1.76 -12.69 4.72
N TYR A 61 -1.91 -11.41 4.34
CA TYR A 61 -3.17 -10.67 4.37
C TYR A 61 -4.00 -10.75 3.08
N THR A 62 -3.62 -11.59 2.12
CA THR A 62 -4.30 -11.70 0.80
C THR A 62 -5.39 -12.77 0.72
N GLY A 63 -5.71 -13.49 1.80
CA GLY A 63 -6.70 -14.58 1.79
C GLY A 63 -8.09 -14.21 1.22
N GLY A 64 -8.77 -15.15 0.56
CA GLY A 64 -10.13 -14.92 0.01
C GLY A 64 -10.48 -15.81 -1.17
N LYS A 65 -11.63 -15.56 -1.81
CA LYS A 65 -12.15 -16.35 -2.94
C LYS A 65 -11.70 -15.87 -4.33
N SER A 66 -11.15 -14.65 -4.44
CA SER A 66 -10.68 -14.04 -5.70
C SER A 66 -9.16 -14.08 -5.81
N ILE A 67 -8.62 -13.74 -6.99
CA ILE A 67 -7.16 -13.64 -7.19
C ILE A 67 -6.59 -12.67 -6.16
N PRO A 68 -5.71 -13.13 -5.26
CA PRO A 68 -5.19 -12.29 -4.21
C PRO A 68 -4.35 -11.15 -4.77
N THR A 69 -4.41 -9.98 -4.12
CA THR A 69 -3.83 -8.74 -4.66
C THR A 69 -2.85 -8.11 -3.70
N ILE A 70 -1.67 -7.74 -4.21
CA ILE A 70 -0.67 -6.94 -3.51
C ILE A 70 -0.64 -5.54 -4.10
N PHE A 71 -0.79 -4.55 -3.24
CA PHE A 71 -0.45 -3.17 -3.52
C PHE A 71 1.04 -2.96 -3.24
N GLU A 72 1.79 -2.61 -4.28
CA GLU A 72 3.19 -2.20 -4.18
C GLU A 72 3.25 -0.68 -4.32
N ILE A 73 3.40 0.02 -3.19
CA ILE A 73 3.25 1.47 -3.12
C ILE A 73 4.63 2.12 -3.01
N GLY A 74 4.95 3.01 -3.94
CA GLY A 74 6.17 3.80 -3.91
C GLY A 74 6.12 4.87 -2.82
N VAL A 75 7.17 4.96 -2.01
CA VAL A 75 7.34 5.96 -0.95
C VAL A 75 8.66 6.72 -1.09
N GLY A 76 8.70 7.96 -0.62
CA GLY A 76 9.84 8.85 -0.83
C GLY A 76 9.93 9.99 0.17
N ALA A 77 10.78 10.96 -0.16
CA ALA A 77 10.97 12.13 0.69
C ALA A 77 9.70 12.99 0.80
N ILE A 78 8.87 12.98 -0.26
CA ILE A 78 7.65 13.79 -0.38
C ILE A 78 6.47 13.05 0.25
N ASP A 79 6.24 11.79 -0.11
CA ASP A 79 5.11 10.99 0.35
C ASP A 79 5.59 9.72 1.06
N ARG A 80 5.28 9.60 2.36
CA ARG A 80 5.61 8.44 3.20
C ARG A 80 4.69 8.35 4.41
N GLY A 81 4.54 7.14 4.92
CA GLY A 81 3.83 6.87 6.17
C GLY A 81 4.73 6.96 7.40
N ALA A 82 4.13 6.73 8.56
CA ALA A 82 4.83 6.64 9.83
C ALA A 82 5.16 5.19 10.16
N SER A 83 6.40 4.93 10.59
CA SER A 83 6.68 3.66 11.26
C SER A 83 6.01 3.69 12.64
N VAL A 84 5.13 2.71 12.89
CA VAL A 84 4.44 2.56 14.19
C VAL A 84 4.98 1.38 14.99
N LYS A 85 6.10 0.80 14.56
CA LYS A 85 6.76 -0.36 15.19
C LYS A 85 6.91 -0.23 16.70
N PHE A 86 7.28 0.95 17.20
CA PHE A 86 7.50 1.19 18.64
C PHE A 86 6.21 1.16 19.48
N LEU A 87 5.05 1.27 18.85
CA LEU A 87 3.72 1.22 19.47
C LEU A 87 2.93 -0.05 19.10
N SER A 88 3.36 -0.79 18.08
CA SER A 88 2.59 -1.89 17.51
C SER A 88 2.58 -3.10 18.43
N GLN A 89 1.44 -3.79 18.47
CA GLN A 89 1.32 -5.12 19.08
C GLN A 89 2.10 -6.18 18.27
N TYR A 90 2.36 -5.92 16.99
CA TYR A 90 3.05 -6.80 16.05
C TYR A 90 4.29 -6.10 15.45
N PRO A 91 5.33 -5.82 16.25
CA PRO A 91 6.49 -5.05 15.77
C PRO A 91 7.29 -5.74 14.66
N GLY A 92 7.15 -7.08 14.53
CA GLY A 92 7.77 -7.86 13.45
C GLY A 92 7.13 -7.66 12.08
N GLU A 93 5.94 -7.07 12.00
CA GLU A 93 5.29 -6.74 10.72
C GLU A 93 5.88 -5.50 10.05
N GLU A 94 6.80 -4.79 10.71
CA GLU A 94 7.45 -3.58 10.18
C GLU A 94 6.43 -2.58 9.60
N GLU A 95 5.35 -2.35 10.34
CA GLU A 95 4.21 -1.55 9.86
C GLU A 95 4.59 -0.09 9.59
N ILE A 96 4.23 0.36 8.38
CA ILE A 96 4.21 1.75 7.95
C ILE A 96 2.76 2.18 7.75
N LEU A 97 2.29 3.10 8.59
CA LEU A 97 0.92 3.60 8.56
C LEU A 97 0.82 4.87 7.73
N LEU A 98 0.08 4.82 6.62
CA LEU A 98 -0.24 6.01 5.84
C LEU A 98 -1.44 6.74 6.46
N PRO A 99 -1.45 8.09 6.43
CA PRO A 99 -2.53 8.88 7.02
C PRO A 99 -3.86 8.67 6.27
N PRO A 100 -5.00 8.94 6.93
CA PRO A 100 -6.29 8.89 6.27
C PRO A 100 -6.38 9.93 5.16
N LEU A 101 -7.23 9.69 4.17
CA LEU A 101 -7.38 10.49 2.96
C LEU A 101 -6.19 10.42 1.99
N SER A 102 -5.28 9.45 2.17
CA SER A 102 -4.19 9.24 1.22
C SER A 102 -4.76 8.86 -0.15
N TYR A 103 -4.30 9.51 -1.21
CA TYR A 103 -4.70 9.18 -2.59
C TYR A 103 -3.74 8.14 -3.17
N LEU A 104 -4.27 7.06 -3.74
CA LEU A 104 -3.52 6.04 -4.44
C LEU A 104 -3.72 6.17 -5.94
N GLU A 105 -2.64 6.25 -6.70
CA GLU A 105 -2.65 6.26 -8.17
C GLU A 105 -1.99 4.99 -8.71
N VAL A 106 -2.68 4.27 -9.60
CA VAL A 106 -2.14 3.09 -10.29
C VAL A 106 -1.18 3.52 -11.38
N VAL A 107 0.10 3.19 -11.20
CA VAL A 107 1.16 3.50 -12.15
C VAL A 107 1.53 2.26 -12.96
N GLY A 108 1.33 2.33 -14.27
CA GLY A 108 1.64 1.22 -15.18
C GLY A 108 0.63 0.07 -15.15
N PRO A 109 0.89 -1.01 -15.91
CA PRO A 109 0.02 -2.18 -15.95
C PRO A 109 0.11 -3.01 -14.67
N SER A 110 -1.02 -3.58 -14.24
CA SER A 110 -1.01 -4.63 -13.23
C SER A 110 -0.31 -5.86 -13.78
N ARG A 111 0.46 -6.54 -12.95
CA ARG A 111 1.19 -7.77 -13.32
C ARG A 111 0.71 -8.94 -12.49
N VAL A 112 0.93 -10.15 -13.00
CA VAL A 112 0.73 -11.38 -12.25
C VAL A 112 2.10 -11.95 -11.92
N GLU A 113 2.37 -12.12 -10.64
CA GLU A 113 3.53 -12.85 -10.12
C GLU A 113 3.04 -14.20 -9.60
N VAL A 114 3.91 -15.20 -9.52
CA VAL A 114 3.59 -16.52 -8.98
C VAL A 114 4.44 -16.72 -7.74
N GLU A 115 3.81 -16.99 -6.60
CA GLU A 115 4.52 -17.29 -5.35
C GLU A 115 5.19 -18.67 -5.42
N GLU A 116 6.07 -18.97 -4.47
CA GLU A 116 6.80 -20.24 -4.42
C GLU A 116 5.89 -21.47 -4.36
N ASP A 117 4.70 -21.34 -3.79
CA ASP A 117 3.68 -22.39 -3.69
C ASP A 117 2.82 -22.55 -4.97
N GLY A 118 3.09 -21.75 -6.01
CA GLY A 118 2.36 -21.76 -7.28
C GLY A 118 1.13 -20.85 -7.29
N THR A 119 0.83 -20.14 -6.21
CA THR A 119 -0.35 -19.25 -6.16
C THR A 119 -0.12 -18.00 -7.01
N PRO A 120 -1.02 -17.66 -7.96
CA PRO A 120 -0.90 -16.43 -8.74
C PRO A 120 -1.31 -15.21 -7.90
N MET A 121 -0.40 -14.24 -7.78
CA MET A 121 -0.61 -12.93 -7.15
C MET A 121 -0.78 -11.83 -8.19
N ARG A 122 -1.85 -11.04 -8.09
CA ARG A 122 -1.96 -9.78 -8.83
C ARG A 122 -1.19 -8.70 -8.09
N VAL A 123 -0.18 -8.12 -8.71
CA VAL A 123 0.57 -6.98 -8.16
C VAL A 123 0.18 -5.70 -8.89
N VAL A 124 -0.25 -4.70 -8.12
CA VAL A 124 -0.63 -3.37 -8.60
C VAL A 124 0.41 -2.38 -8.09
N THR A 125 1.12 -1.73 -9.01
CA THR A 125 2.11 -0.71 -8.67
C THR A 125 1.41 0.63 -8.50
N LEU A 126 1.70 1.30 -7.39
CA LEU A 126 0.99 2.50 -6.97
C LEU A 126 1.97 3.61 -6.60
N LYS A 127 1.57 4.85 -6.83
CA LYS A 127 2.08 6.02 -6.11
C LYS A 127 1.04 6.44 -5.07
N VAL A 128 1.52 7.11 -4.03
CA VAL A 128 0.66 7.64 -2.98
C VAL A 128 0.89 9.14 -2.81
N ASN A 129 -0.19 9.89 -2.59
CA ASN A 129 -0.13 11.19 -1.94
C ASN A 129 -0.51 11.00 -0.47
N ALA A 130 0.43 11.29 0.44
CA ALA A 130 0.23 11.19 1.88
C ALA A 130 0.24 12.57 2.57
N ASN A 131 0.16 13.65 1.80
CA ASN A 131 0.23 15.03 2.26
C ASN A 131 -1.17 15.63 2.44
N VAL A 132 -1.88 15.09 3.44
CA VAL A 132 -3.26 15.45 3.77
C VAL A 132 -3.28 16.22 5.10
N THR A 133 -3.80 17.46 5.08
CA THR A 133 -3.68 18.46 6.16
C THR A 133 -4.45 18.13 7.44
#